data_AF-A0A2D6P5M4-F1
#
_entry.id   AF-A0A2D6P5M4-F1
#
_cell.length_a   1.000
_cell.length_b   1.000
_cell.length_c   1.000
_cell.angle_alpha   90.00
_cell.angle_beta   90.00
_cell.angle_gamma   90.00
#
_symmetry.space_group_name_H-M   'P 1'
#
loop_
_entity.id
_entity.type
_entity.pdbx_description
1 polymer ?
#
loop_
_entity_poly.entity_id
_entity_poly.type
_entity_poly.pdbx_seq_one_letter_code
_entity_poly.pdbx_strand_id
1 'polypeptide(L)'
;MAITKKSYEDLREYWDYQRKVEYNKEMVHFMADRFEGRVYNDFGMVHIDEMKKILWTKVDPKDYEEPRKGYVPADPKLRFEWEGGAYLPPPALPHYDDEKH
;
A
#
# COMPACT_ATOMS: atom_id res chain seq x y z
N MET A 1 6.74 -4.95 -17.36
CA MET A 1 6.33 -4.07 -18.47
C MET A 1 5.18 -3.25 -17.94
N ALA A 2 5.23 -1.92 -18.12
CA ALA A 2 4.17 -1.03 -17.66
C ALA A 2 2.87 -1.28 -18.43
N ILE A 3 1.75 -0.87 -17.84
CA ILE A 3 0.42 -0.88 -18.45
C ILE A 3 0.41 0.15 -19.58
N THR A 4 0.15 -0.30 -20.80
CA THR A 4 0.04 0.57 -21.96
C THR A 4 -1.32 1.29 -21.98
N LYS A 5 -1.42 2.42 -22.69
CA LYS A 5 -2.69 3.13 -22.85
C LYS A 5 -3.80 2.24 -23.39
N LYS A 6 -3.49 1.44 -24.42
CA LYS A 6 -4.44 0.48 -25.01
C LYS A 6 -4.91 -0.56 -24.01
N SER A 7 -3.99 -1.17 -23.27
CA SER A 7 -4.33 -2.17 -22.24
C SER A 7 -5.22 -1.59 -21.15
N TYR A 8 -4.99 -0.32 -20.78
CA TYR A 8 -5.83 0.36 -19.81
C TYR A 8 -7.23 0.70 -20.36
N GLU A 9 -7.33 1.16 -21.60
CA GLU A 9 -8.61 1.42 -22.25
C GLU A 9 -9.46 0.13 -22.39
N ASP A 10 -8.82 -0.98 -22.75
CA ASP A 10 -9.48 -2.28 -22.93
C ASP A 10 -9.89 -2.94 -21.60
N LEU A 11 -9.12 -2.75 -20.52
CA LEU A 11 -9.26 -3.48 -19.25
C LEU A 11 -9.24 -2.55 -18.02
N ARG A 12 -9.92 -1.40 -18.13
CA ARG A 12 -9.86 -0.34 -17.12
C ARG A 12 -10.18 -0.83 -15.70
N GLU A 13 -11.33 -1.45 -15.50
CA GLU A 13 -11.78 -1.91 -14.18
C GLU A 13 -10.82 -2.93 -13.56
N TYR A 14 -10.25 -3.80 -14.39
CA TYR A 14 -9.24 -4.77 -13.95
C TYR A 14 -7.99 -4.06 -13.44
N TRP A 15 -7.43 -3.12 -14.22
CA TRP A 15 -6.24 -2.39 -13.81
C TRP A 15 -6.48 -1.48 -12.61
N ASP A 16 -7.64 -0.83 -12.53
CA ASP A 16 -8.05 -0.02 -11.38
C ASP A 16 -8.09 -0.90 -10.12
N TYR A 17 -8.69 -2.10 -10.20
CA TYR A 17 -8.71 -3.04 -9.08
C TYR A 17 -7.31 -3.56 -8.71
N GLN A 18 -6.48 -3.95 -9.69
CA GLN A 18 -5.10 -4.39 -9.41
C GLN A 18 -4.27 -3.31 -8.70
N ARG A 19 -4.39 -2.05 -9.14
CA ARG A 19 -3.71 -0.91 -8.52
C ARG A 19 -4.27 -0.58 -7.15
N LYS A 20 -5.57 -0.77 -6.91
CA LYS A 20 -6.19 -0.67 -5.58
C LYS A 20 -5.65 -1.71 -4.61
N VAL A 21 -5.52 -2.96 -5.04
CA VAL A 21 -4.92 -4.05 -4.23
C VAL A 21 -3.48 -3.70 -3.85
N GLU A 22 -2.67 -3.29 -4.83
CA GLU A 22 -1.26 -2.96 -4.59
C GLU A 22 -1.11 -1.74 -3.68
N TYR A 23 -1.93 -0.69 -3.87
CA TYR A 23 -1.95 0.47 -2.98
C TYR A 23 -2.17 0.07 -1.52
N ASN A 24 -3.20 -0.73 -1.24
CA ASN A 24 -3.51 -1.15 0.12
C ASN A 24 -2.40 -2.02 0.72
N LYS A 25 -1.80 -2.90 -0.08
CA LYS A 25 -0.66 -3.71 0.35
C LYS A 25 0.56 -2.85 0.68
N GLU A 26 0.91 -1.89 -0.17
CA GLU A 26 1.99 -0.94 0.08
C GLU A 26 1.74 -0.10 1.34
N MET A 27 0.51 0.36 1.55
CA MET A 27 0.12 1.08 2.76
C MET A 27 0.29 0.25 4.02
N VAL A 28 -0.12 -1.03 4.00
CA VAL A 28 0.10 -1.96 5.11
C VAL A 28 1.58 -2.15 5.38
N HIS A 29 2.40 -2.30 4.34
CA HIS A 29 3.85 -2.45 4.50
C HIS A 29 4.50 -1.18 5.06
N PHE A 30 4.09 -0.01 4.56
CA PHE A 30 4.53 1.28 5.08
C PHE A 30 4.17 1.47 6.56
N MET A 31 2.96 1.05 6.97
CA MET A 31 2.57 1.06 8.37
C MET A 31 3.38 0.06 9.20
N ALA A 32 3.60 -1.16 8.70
CA ALA A 32 4.38 -2.20 9.36
C ALA A 32 5.83 -1.74 9.64
N ASP A 33 6.46 -1.05 8.69
CA ASP A 33 7.84 -0.54 8.82
C ASP A 33 7.98 0.42 10.02
N ARG A 34 6.89 1.07 10.47
CA ARG A 34 6.90 1.92 11.67
C ARG A 34 6.92 1.14 12.99
N PHE A 35 6.60 -0.15 12.94
CA PHE A 35 6.59 -1.07 14.08
C PHE A 35 7.83 -1.96 14.13
N GLU A 36 8.71 -1.89 13.13
CA GLU A 36 10.02 -2.54 13.17
C GLU A 36 10.77 -2.13 14.45
N GLY A 37 11.40 -3.08 15.14
CA GLY A 37 12.04 -2.77 16.42
C GLY A 37 11.16 -2.94 17.66
N ARG A 38 9.82 -2.97 17.51
CA ARG A 38 8.89 -2.67 18.61
C ARG A 38 7.94 -3.82 18.99
N VAL A 39 7.92 -4.89 18.21
CA VAL A 39 6.96 -6.00 18.40
C VAL A 39 7.70 -7.29 18.77
N TYR A 40 7.27 -7.91 19.87
CA TYR A 40 7.79 -9.18 20.39
C TYR A 40 6.64 -10.20 20.47
N ASN A 41 6.95 -11.46 20.17
CA ASN A 41 6.09 -12.61 20.42
C ASN A 41 6.79 -13.59 21.38
N ASP A 42 6.15 -14.73 21.68
CA ASP A 42 6.67 -15.74 22.61
C ASP A 42 8.03 -16.34 22.18
N PHE A 43 8.45 -16.13 20.94
CA PHE A 43 9.71 -16.61 20.37
C PHE A 43 10.76 -15.50 20.18
N GLY A 44 10.47 -14.28 20.66
CA GLY A 44 11.36 -13.12 20.58
C GLY A 44 10.85 -12.03 19.64
N MET A 45 11.77 -11.30 19.01
CA MET A 45 11.43 -10.17 18.15
C MET A 45 10.80 -10.66 16.84
N VAL A 46 9.64 -10.12 16.48
CA VAL A 46 8.96 -10.48 15.23
C VAL A 46 9.71 -9.87 14.05
N HIS A 47 10.05 -10.70 13.05
CA HIS A 47 10.69 -10.21 11.83
C HIS A 47 9.71 -9.35 11.02
N ILE A 48 10.19 -8.23 10.47
CA ILE A 48 9.33 -7.25 9.79
C ILE A 48 8.57 -7.85 8.59
N ASP A 49 9.18 -8.74 7.83
CA ASP A 49 8.52 -9.41 6.69
C ASP A 49 7.38 -10.33 7.12
N GLU A 50 7.53 -10.98 8.28
CA GLU A 50 6.46 -11.82 8.84
C GLU A 50 5.29 -10.95 9.30
N MET A 51 5.59 -9.82 9.96
CA MET A 51 4.58 -8.85 10.36
C MET A 51 3.82 -8.29 9.15
N LYS A 52 4.53 -7.90 8.09
CA LYS A 52 3.92 -7.45 6.82
C LYS A 52 2.96 -8.48 6.24
N LYS A 53 3.38 -9.75 6.23
CA LYS A 53 2.55 -10.85 5.73
C LYS A 53 1.30 -11.04 6.58
N ILE A 54 1.45 -11.10 7.91
CA ILE A 54 0.31 -11.28 8.84
C ILE A 54 -0.69 -10.13 8.70
N LEU A 55 -0.21 -8.89 8.69
CA LEU A 55 -1.08 -7.71 8.55
C LEU A 55 -1.84 -7.75 7.22
N TRP A 56 -1.16 -8.05 6.12
CA TRP A 56 -1.81 -8.14 4.80
C TRP A 56 -2.89 -9.23 4.76
N THR A 57 -2.65 -10.41 5.34
CA THR A 57 -3.65 -11.49 5.36
C THR A 57 -4.92 -11.16 6.14
N LYS A 58 -4.88 -10.13 6.99
CA LYS A 58 -6.02 -9.70 7.81
C LYS A 58 -6.84 -8.58 7.15
N VAL A 59 -6.36 -7.99 6.04
CA VAL A 59 -7.10 -6.93 5.34
C VAL A 59 -8.20 -7.57 4.50
N ASP A 60 -9.45 -7.21 4.80
CA ASP A 60 -10.59 -7.62 3.99
C ASP A 60 -10.66 -6.76 2.72
N PRO A 61 -10.86 -7.34 1.53
CA PRO A 61 -11.00 -6.58 0.28
C PRO A 61 -12.08 -5.49 0.32
N LYS A 62 -13.11 -5.62 1.17
CA LYS A 62 -14.14 -4.59 1.36
C LYS A 62 -13.60 -3.31 2.02
N ASP A 63 -12.52 -3.44 2.79
CA ASP A 63 -11.89 -2.35 3.53
C ASP A 63 -10.76 -1.68 2.72
N TYR A 64 -10.57 -2.09 1.47
CA TYR A 64 -9.58 -1.47 0.60
C TYR A 64 -9.94 -0.01 0.30
N GLU A 65 -9.00 0.87 0.63
CA GLU A 65 -9.06 2.29 0.30
C GLU A 65 -8.73 2.52 -1.18
N GLU A 66 -9.26 3.60 -1.75
CA GLU A 66 -8.89 4.03 -3.10
C GLU A 66 -7.48 4.64 -3.12
N PRO A 67 -6.68 4.40 -4.17
CA PRO A 67 -5.38 5.03 -4.30
C PRO A 67 -5.47 6.55 -4.27
N ARG A 68 -4.69 7.18 -3.39
CA ARG A 68 -4.63 8.64 -3.29
C ARG A 68 -4.08 9.27 -4.56
N LYS A 69 -4.53 10.50 -4.83
CA LYS A 69 -4.07 11.27 -5.99
C LYS A 69 -2.54 11.36 -6.00
N GLY A 70 -1.95 11.03 -7.15
CA GLY A 70 -0.50 11.03 -7.37
C GLY A 70 0.20 9.71 -7.08
N TYR A 71 -0.49 8.70 -6.53
CA TYR A 71 0.09 7.37 -6.30
C TYR A 71 0.63 6.74 -7.58
N VAL A 72 1.87 6.25 -7.51
CA VAL A 72 2.54 5.44 -8.53
C VAL A 72 3.05 4.15 -7.88
N PRO A 73 2.56 2.96 -8.30
CA PRO A 73 2.93 1.69 -7.68
C PRO A 73 4.43 1.41 -7.61
N ALA A 74 4.86 0.74 -6.56
CA ALA A 74 6.21 0.22 -6.42
C ALA A 74 6.49 -0.83 -7.51
N ASP A 75 5.55 -1.77 -7.78
CA ASP A 75 5.68 -2.74 -8.86
C ASP A 75 5.63 -2.06 -10.24
N PRO A 76 6.72 -2.08 -11.04
CA PRO A 76 6.72 -1.50 -12.39
C PRO A 76 5.72 -2.13 -13.36
N LYS A 77 5.18 -3.32 -13.07
CA LYS A 77 4.14 -3.96 -13.90
C LYS A 77 2.77 -3.33 -13.75
N LEU A 78 2.53 -2.63 -12.65
CA LEU A 78 1.26 -1.98 -12.33
C LEU A 78 1.27 -0.48 -12.61
N ARG A 79 2.42 0.08 -13.01
CA ARG A 79 2.54 1.48 -13.44
C ARG A 79 1.97 1.65 -14.83
N PHE A 80 1.43 2.83 -15.11
CA PHE A 80 1.15 3.24 -16.48
C PHE A 80 2.44 3.64 -17.19
N GLU A 81 2.48 3.48 -18.51
CA GLU A 81 3.66 3.83 -19.32
C GLU A 81 4.01 5.33 -19.27
N TRP A 82 3.07 6.20 -18.89
CA TRP A 82 3.27 7.64 -18.71
C TRP A 82 3.61 8.06 -17.28
N GLU A 83 3.69 7.12 -16.33
CA GLU A 83 4.07 7.40 -14.95
C GLU A 83 5.59 7.32 -14.75
N GLY A 84 6.08 8.07 -13.75
CA GLY A 84 7.49 8.11 -13.39
C GLY A 84 7.92 7.03 -12.39
N GLY A 85 8.82 7.42 -11.48
CA GLY A 85 9.25 6.58 -10.36
C GLY A 85 8.11 6.27 -9.40
N ALA A 86 8.27 5.20 -8.62
CA ALA A 86 7.31 4.85 -7.57
C ALA A 86 7.12 6.01 -6.59
N TYR A 87 5.88 6.21 -6.16
CA TYR A 87 5.52 7.24 -5.20
C TYR A 87 4.30 6.79 -4.42
N LEU A 88 4.49 6.49 -3.13
CA LEU A 88 3.43 6.24 -2.18
C LEU A 88 3.16 7.53 -1.40
N PRO A 89 2.02 8.22 -1.62
CA PRO A 89 1.68 9.39 -0.83
C PRO A 89 1.49 8.97 0.63
N PRO A 90 2.10 9.67 1.60
CA PRO A 90 1.98 9.31 3.00
C PRO A 90 0.50 9.32 3.44
N PRO A 91 0.10 8.41 4.35
CA PRO A 91 -1.21 8.47 4.96
C PRO A 91 -1.41 9.85 5.58
N ALA A 92 -2.62 10.38 5.42
CA ALA A 92 -3.07 11.53 6.17
C ALA A 92 -3.25 10.97 7.57
N LEU A 93 -2.21 11.10 8.38
CA LEU A 93 -2.40 10.90 9.80
C LEU A 93 -3.47 11.90 10.20
N PRO A 94 -4.51 11.49 10.95
CA PRO A 94 -5.28 12.50 11.65
C PRO A 94 -4.24 13.36 12.38
N HIS A 95 -4.30 14.67 12.19
CA HIS A 95 -3.72 15.56 13.16
C HIS A 95 -4.37 15.12 14.47
N TYR A 96 -3.61 14.43 15.32
CA TYR A 96 -3.98 14.42 16.72
C TYR A 96 -3.89 15.89 17.07
N ASP A 97 -5.03 16.56 17.13
CA ASP A 97 -5.13 17.76 17.93
C ASP A 97 -4.61 17.31 19.29
N ASP A 98 -3.41 17.79 19.64
CA ASP A 98 -2.89 17.71 21.00
C ASP A 98 -3.84 18.55 21.87
N GLU A 99 -5.07 18.08 22.07
CA GLU A 99 -6.01 18.61 23.03
C GLU A 99 -5.43 18.30 24.40
N LYS A 100 -4.70 19.30 24.90
CA LYS A 100 -4.56 19.70 26.30
C LYS A 100 -4.71 18.56 27.31
N HIS A 101 -3.61 18.14 27.94
CA HIS A 101 -3.58 17.86 29.38
C HIS A 101 -2.35 18.52 29.99
#